data_AF-A0A486XF13-F1
#
_entry.id   AF-A0A486XF13-F1
#
_cell.length_a   1.000
_cell.length_b   1.000
_cell.length_c   1.000
_cell.angle_alpha   90.00
_cell.angle_beta   90.00
_cell.angle_gamma   90.00
#
_symmetry.space_group_name_H-M   'P 1'
#
loop_
_entity.id
_entity.type
_entity.pdbx_description
1 polymer ?
#
loop_
_entity_poly.entity_id
_entity_poly.type
_entity_poly.pdbx_seq_one_letter_code
_entity_poly.pdbx_strand_id
1 'polypeptide(L)'
;MPKAIFEIFRTGKHNGKNSSREWLPQELQQIAVSYSQKAKSAPLVIGHPADNLPQFGEVGRLIYCKNALFAEAEIQESLIEKINRNEISGISASFLTQNHAANPIKGAGYYLNHVGFLEAGKDKPAVKNMLPPEISVQSLYFSEEADVLLFCENETLDFTERLHEKIRYFARALNVDYSTAFHLATTT
;
A
#
# COMPACT_ATOMS: atom_id res chain seq x y z
N MET A 1 -15.56 -2.14 -6.41
CA MET A 1 -14.89 -1.94 -5.10
C MET A 1 -14.00 -0.70 -5.23
N PRO A 2 -13.93 0.16 -4.21
CA PRO A 2 -13.09 1.36 -4.25
C PRO A 2 -11.62 1.01 -4.41
N LYS A 3 -10.85 1.90 -5.06
CA LYS A 3 -9.39 1.77 -5.21
C LYS A 3 -8.68 2.65 -4.19
N ALA A 4 -7.58 2.16 -3.63
CA ALA A 4 -6.73 2.91 -2.71
C ALA A 4 -5.24 2.63 -2.97
N ILE A 5 -4.40 3.62 -2.69
CA ILE A 5 -2.93 3.51 -2.69
C ILE A 5 -2.44 3.75 -1.27
N PHE A 6 -1.71 2.80 -0.69
CA PHE A 6 -1.24 2.86 0.69
C PHE A 6 0.14 2.21 0.85
N GLU A 7 0.88 2.66 1.85
CA GLU A 7 2.20 2.11 2.18
C GLU A 7 2.04 0.71 2.80
N ILE A 8 2.81 -0.26 2.29
CA ILE A 8 2.77 -1.65 2.75
C ILE A 8 4.09 -2.15 3.35
N PHE A 9 5.21 -1.49 3.01
CA PHE A 9 6.53 -1.92 3.47
C PHE A 9 7.60 -0.83 3.27
N ARG A 10 8.74 -0.95 3.96
CA ARG A 10 9.86 -0.01 3.85
C ARG A 10 11.22 -0.73 3.91
N THR A 11 12.26 -0.14 3.31
CA THR A 11 13.64 -0.63 3.48
C THR A 11 14.08 -0.56 4.94
N GLY A 12 15.18 -1.24 5.24
CA GLY A 12 15.81 -1.23 6.56
C GLY A 12 15.77 -2.60 7.23
N LYS A 13 16.23 -2.64 8.47
CA LYS A 13 16.32 -3.86 9.26
C LYS A 13 15.00 -4.14 9.96
N HIS A 14 14.35 -5.24 9.57
CA HIS A 14 13.04 -5.64 10.09
C HIS A 14 13.12 -7.04 10.69
N ASN A 15 12.41 -7.24 11.79
CA ASN A 15 12.24 -8.54 12.43
C ASN A 15 10.87 -9.09 12.01
N GLY A 16 10.84 -9.87 10.94
CA GLY A 16 9.67 -10.65 10.57
C GLY A 16 9.47 -11.81 11.54
N LYS A 17 8.26 -12.40 11.52
CA LYS A 17 7.87 -13.54 12.37
C LYS A 17 8.87 -14.72 12.31
N ASN A 18 9.49 -14.92 11.15
CA ASN A 18 10.37 -16.07 10.87
C ASN A 18 11.80 -15.66 10.50
N SER A 19 12.13 -14.37 10.44
CA SER A 19 13.49 -13.92 10.10
C SER A 19 13.75 -12.45 10.47
N SER A 20 14.95 -12.15 10.95
CA SER A 20 15.47 -10.79 11.02
C SER A 20 16.34 -10.55 9.80
N ARG A 21 16.02 -9.55 8.99
CA ARG A 21 16.83 -9.22 7.81
C ARG A 21 16.81 -7.73 7.47
N GLU A 22 17.86 -7.30 6.78
CA GLU A 22 17.93 -5.99 6.15
C GLU A 22 17.34 -6.07 4.74
N TRP A 23 16.45 -5.13 4.44
CA TRP A 23 15.81 -4.94 3.14
C TRP A 23 16.41 -3.73 2.44
N LEU A 24 16.99 -3.96 1.27
CA LEU A 24 17.66 -2.92 0.50
C LEU A 24 16.70 -2.22 -0.49
N PRO A 25 16.95 -0.95 -0.85
CA PRO A 25 16.20 -0.23 -1.88
C PRO A 25 15.95 -1.01 -3.16
N GLN A 26 17.00 -1.67 -3.68
CA GLN A 26 16.97 -2.40 -4.95
C GLN A 26 16.05 -3.62 -4.88
N GLU A 27 15.91 -4.25 -3.72
CA GLU A 27 15.01 -5.39 -3.55
C GLU A 27 13.54 -4.96 -3.61
N LEU A 28 13.19 -3.85 -2.95
CA LEU A 28 11.85 -3.30 -3.03
C LEU A 28 11.51 -2.82 -4.45
N GLN A 29 12.47 -2.20 -5.13
CA GLN A 29 12.31 -1.82 -6.54
C GLN A 29 12.08 -3.05 -7.43
N GLN A 30 12.85 -4.13 -7.23
CA GLN A 30 12.67 -5.38 -7.96
C GLN A 30 11.28 -5.98 -7.71
N ILE A 31 10.81 -5.99 -6.46
CA ILE A 31 9.46 -6.47 -6.11
C ILE A 31 8.39 -5.65 -6.85
N ALA A 32 8.53 -4.32 -6.85
CA ALA A 32 7.57 -3.44 -7.51
C ALA A 32 7.47 -3.72 -9.02
N VAL A 33 8.62 -3.86 -9.70
CA VAL A 33 8.69 -4.13 -11.14
C VAL A 33 8.20 -5.54 -11.49
N SER A 34 8.46 -6.53 -10.62
CA SER A 34 8.18 -7.94 -10.93
C SER A 34 6.75 -8.37 -10.61
N TYR A 35 6.03 -7.61 -9.78
CA TYR A 35 4.68 -7.97 -9.38
C TYR A 35 3.70 -7.91 -10.55
N SER A 36 2.88 -8.95 -10.70
CA SER A 36 1.82 -9.03 -11.70
C SER A 36 0.60 -9.72 -11.11
N GLN A 37 -0.49 -8.97 -10.94
CA GLN A 37 -1.77 -9.51 -10.46
C GLN A 37 -2.23 -10.72 -11.28
N LYS A 38 -1.98 -10.71 -12.61
CA LYS A 38 -2.32 -11.82 -13.51
C LYS A 38 -1.50 -13.09 -13.25
N ALA A 39 -0.24 -12.96 -12.84
CA ALA A 39 0.61 -14.11 -12.55
C ALA A 39 0.25 -14.73 -11.20
N LYS A 40 0.03 -13.88 -10.19
CA LYS A 40 -0.48 -14.24 -8.88
C LYS A 40 -0.99 -12.97 -8.18
N SER A 41 -2.28 -12.93 -7.87
CA SER A 41 -2.88 -11.84 -7.08
C SER A 41 -2.45 -11.93 -5.62
N ALA A 42 -2.28 -10.76 -5.00
CA ALA A 42 -2.04 -10.64 -3.56
C ALA A 42 -3.30 -10.05 -2.90
N PRO A 43 -4.02 -10.81 -2.06
CA PRO A 43 -5.22 -10.31 -1.42
C PRO A 43 -4.89 -9.37 -0.25
N LEU A 44 -5.86 -8.55 0.10
CA LEU A 44 -5.90 -7.80 1.35
C LEU A 44 -6.56 -8.68 2.41
N VAL A 45 -5.91 -8.85 3.58
CA VAL A 45 -6.37 -9.75 4.65
C VAL A 45 -6.22 -9.11 6.01
N ILE A 46 -6.92 -9.62 7.02
CA ILE A 46 -6.71 -9.21 8.43
C ILE A 46 -5.58 -10.03 9.04
N GLY A 47 -4.57 -9.36 9.59
CA GLY A 47 -3.38 -10.02 10.12
C GLY A 47 -2.55 -10.72 9.04
N HIS A 48 -1.95 -11.85 9.38
CA HIS A 48 -1.20 -12.70 8.45
C HIS A 48 -1.71 -14.16 8.50
N PRO A 49 -2.93 -14.43 8.00
CA PRO A 49 -3.51 -15.76 7.96
C PRO A 49 -2.73 -16.65 6.99
N ALA A 50 -2.66 -17.95 7.29
CA ALA A 50 -1.87 -18.90 6.51
C ALA A 50 -2.46 -19.21 5.13
N ASP A 51 -3.79 -19.16 5.03
CA ASP A 51 -4.58 -19.46 3.83
C ASP A 51 -4.94 -18.22 3.01
N ASN A 52 -4.48 -17.03 3.44
CA ASN A 52 -4.81 -15.74 2.83
C ASN A 52 -6.34 -15.44 2.81
N LEU A 53 -7.10 -15.94 3.79
CA LEU A 53 -8.54 -15.70 3.92
C LEU A 53 -8.90 -15.11 5.29
N PRO A 54 -10.04 -14.40 5.41
CA PRO A 54 -10.89 -13.90 4.33
C PRO A 54 -10.24 -12.72 3.57
N GLN A 55 -10.64 -12.54 2.31
CA GLN A 55 -10.11 -11.49 1.43
C GLN A 55 -11.01 -10.25 1.48
N PHE A 56 -10.37 -9.09 1.66
CA PHE A 56 -10.99 -7.78 1.72
C PHE A 56 -10.65 -6.91 0.51
N GLY A 57 -10.13 -7.52 -0.56
CA GLY A 57 -9.65 -6.79 -1.73
C GLY A 57 -8.43 -7.45 -2.35
N GLU A 58 -7.90 -6.83 -3.40
CA GLU A 58 -6.75 -7.33 -4.14
C GLU A 58 -5.83 -6.21 -4.60
N VAL A 59 -4.52 -6.48 -4.54
CA VAL A 59 -3.48 -5.57 -5.04
C VAL A 59 -3.41 -5.66 -6.56
N GLY A 60 -3.61 -4.53 -7.25
CA GLY A 60 -3.48 -4.42 -8.70
C GLY A 60 -2.03 -4.19 -9.13
N ARG A 61 -1.33 -3.26 -8.48
CA ARG A 61 0.08 -2.95 -8.78
C ARG A 61 0.86 -2.49 -7.56
N LEU A 62 2.18 -2.52 -7.68
CA LEU A 62 3.12 -2.05 -6.67
C LEU A 62 3.92 -0.87 -7.18
N ILE A 63 4.21 0.07 -6.27
CA ILE A 63 4.93 1.29 -6.54
C ILE A 63 6.05 1.40 -5.51
N TYR A 64 7.29 1.48 -5.98
CA TYR A 64 8.43 1.78 -5.11
C TYR A 64 8.73 3.28 -5.15
N CYS A 65 8.82 3.92 -3.99
CA CYS A 65 9.27 5.30 -3.88
C CYS A 65 9.91 5.61 -2.53
N LYS A 66 11.00 6.39 -2.53
CA LYS A 66 11.64 6.95 -1.32
C LYS A 66 11.81 5.90 -0.23
N ASN A 67 12.40 4.76 -0.60
CA ASN A 67 12.66 3.65 0.31
C ASN A 67 11.41 2.94 0.87
N ALA A 68 10.21 3.22 0.36
CA ALA A 68 8.97 2.57 0.72
C ALA A 68 8.33 1.88 -0.49
N LEU A 69 7.51 0.88 -0.19
CA LEU A 69 6.71 0.13 -1.14
C LEU A 69 5.23 0.42 -0.85
N PHE A 70 4.52 0.84 -1.88
CA PHE A 70 3.09 1.13 -1.85
C PHE A 70 2.34 0.12 -2.71
N ALA A 71 1.12 -0.21 -2.31
CA ALA A 71 0.19 -0.99 -3.11
C ALA A 71 -0.93 -0.09 -3.61
N GLU A 72 -1.28 -0.21 -4.89
CA GLU A 72 -2.59 0.19 -5.40
C GLU A 72 -3.48 -1.04 -5.42
N ALA A 73 -4.63 -0.97 -4.76
CA ALA A 73 -5.51 -2.11 -4.54
C ALA A 73 -6.97 -1.73 -4.62
N GLU A 74 -7.81 -2.68 -5.05
CA GLU A 74 -9.24 -2.65 -4.75
C GLU A 74 -9.43 -3.08 -3.30
N ILE A 75 -10.25 -2.34 -2.55
CA ILE A 75 -10.46 -2.55 -1.12
C ILE A 75 -11.96 -2.58 -0.81
N GLN A 76 -12.39 -3.49 0.05
CA GLN A 76 -13.77 -3.58 0.50
C GLN A 76 -14.07 -2.52 1.56
N GLU A 77 -15.27 -1.96 1.50
CA GLU A 77 -15.76 -0.91 2.42
C GLU A 77 -15.68 -1.35 3.89
N SER A 78 -15.96 -2.63 4.16
CA SER A 78 -15.87 -3.22 5.49
C SER A 78 -14.48 -3.10 6.13
N LEU A 79 -13.40 -3.18 5.33
CA LEU A 79 -12.04 -3.00 5.83
C LEU A 79 -11.73 -1.52 6.06
N ILE A 80 -12.24 -0.64 5.22
CA ILE A 80 -12.09 0.81 5.39
C ILE A 80 -12.78 1.29 6.65
N GLU A 81 -13.98 0.79 6.95
CA GLU A 81 -14.66 1.08 8.21
C GLU A 81 -13.81 0.70 9.43
N LYS A 82 -13.14 -0.46 9.39
CA LYS A 82 -12.25 -0.90 10.47
C LYS A 82 -11.08 0.05 10.68
N ILE A 83 -10.51 0.55 9.59
CA ILE A 83 -9.44 1.56 9.63
C ILE A 83 -9.98 2.86 10.24
N ASN A 84 -11.14 3.34 9.79
CA ASN A 84 -11.78 4.56 10.29
C ASN A 84 -12.16 4.46 11.78
N ARG A 85 -12.50 3.26 12.26
CA ARG A 85 -12.76 2.98 13.67
C ARG A 85 -11.48 2.77 14.51
N ASN A 86 -10.30 2.98 13.93
CA ASN A 86 -8.99 2.73 14.56
C ASN A 86 -8.82 1.28 15.06
N GLU A 87 -9.54 0.32 14.46
CA GLU A 87 -9.39 -1.12 14.77
C GLU A 87 -8.12 -1.69 14.12
N ILE A 88 -7.58 -1.04 13.09
CA ILE A 88 -6.35 -1.41 12.41
C ILE A 88 -5.21 -0.53 12.90
N SER A 89 -4.17 -1.15 13.47
CA SER A 89 -3.00 -0.48 14.03
C SER A 89 -1.79 -0.42 13.09
N GLY A 90 -1.83 -1.18 11.99
CA GLY A 90 -0.76 -1.15 11.00
C GLY A 90 -1.10 -1.91 9.72
N ILE A 91 -0.32 -1.65 8.68
CA ILE A 91 -0.36 -2.36 7.40
C ILE A 91 1.00 -3.03 7.20
N SER A 92 1.01 -4.28 6.74
CA SER A 92 2.23 -5.08 6.63
C SER A 92 2.19 -6.00 5.42
N ALA A 93 3.26 -6.01 4.63
CA ALA A 93 3.41 -6.93 3.51
C ALA A 93 3.96 -8.31 3.94
N SER A 94 3.39 -9.37 3.37
CA SER A 94 3.93 -10.72 3.42
C SER A 94 4.58 -11.07 2.08
N PHE A 95 5.82 -11.54 2.08
CA PHE A 95 6.55 -11.88 0.86
C PHE A 95 6.86 -13.37 0.78
N LEU A 96 6.67 -13.95 -0.40
CA LEU A 96 7.20 -15.24 -0.78
C LEU A 96 8.70 -15.12 -1.03
N THR A 97 9.47 -16.09 -0.52
CA THR A 97 10.90 -16.18 -0.80
C THR A 97 11.16 -16.62 -2.23
N GLN A 98 12.40 -16.42 -2.70
CA GLN A 98 12.84 -16.77 -4.06
C GLN A 98 12.58 -18.24 -4.42
N ASN A 99 12.73 -19.13 -3.45
CA ASN A 99 12.58 -20.58 -3.64
C ASN A 99 11.20 -21.12 -3.25
N HIS A 100 10.26 -20.25 -2.86
CA HIS A 100 8.94 -20.68 -2.45
C HIS A 100 8.15 -21.26 -3.64
N ALA A 101 7.52 -22.43 -3.46
CA ALA A 101 6.85 -23.14 -4.56
C ALA A 101 5.75 -22.31 -5.24
N ALA A 102 5.05 -21.48 -4.46
CA ALA A 102 3.98 -20.60 -4.94
C ALA A 102 4.47 -19.26 -5.53
N ASN A 103 5.77 -18.99 -5.56
CA ASN A 103 6.33 -17.79 -6.17
C ASN A 103 6.32 -17.92 -7.70
N PRO A 104 5.66 -17.03 -8.47
CA PRO A 104 5.58 -17.14 -9.93
C PRO A 104 6.91 -16.82 -10.64
N ILE A 105 7.83 -16.10 -9.99
CA ILE A 105 9.14 -15.70 -10.54
C ILE A 105 10.29 -16.46 -9.87
N LYS A 106 10.14 -17.78 -9.75
CA LYS A 106 11.05 -18.68 -9.01
C LYS A 106 12.53 -18.36 -9.24
N GLY A 107 13.27 -18.15 -8.15
CA GLY A 107 14.70 -17.86 -8.15
C GLY A 107 15.09 -16.41 -8.50
N ALA A 108 14.19 -15.60 -9.06
CA ALA A 108 14.52 -14.25 -9.52
C ALA A 108 14.36 -13.16 -8.44
N GLY A 109 13.50 -13.39 -7.44
CA GLY A 109 13.26 -12.38 -6.40
C GLY A 109 12.17 -12.77 -5.41
N TYR A 110 11.94 -11.89 -4.45
CA TYR A 110 10.78 -11.95 -3.57
C TYR A 110 9.52 -11.56 -4.34
N TYR A 111 8.38 -12.09 -3.91
CA TYR A 111 7.10 -11.80 -4.54
C TYR A 111 6.03 -11.53 -3.48
N LEU A 112 5.14 -10.58 -3.70
CA LEU A 112 4.08 -10.26 -2.73
C LEU A 112 3.10 -11.42 -2.59
N ASN A 113 2.92 -11.91 -1.36
CA ASN A 113 1.95 -12.96 -1.04
C ASN A 113 0.58 -12.37 -0.72
N HIS A 114 0.52 -11.45 0.25
CA HIS A 114 -0.67 -10.73 0.67
C HIS A 114 -0.29 -9.45 1.42
N VAL A 115 -1.25 -8.55 1.60
CA VAL A 115 -1.11 -7.39 2.50
C VAL A 115 -2.01 -7.57 3.71
N GLY A 116 -1.40 -7.59 4.89
CA GLY A 116 -2.06 -7.75 6.17
C GLY A 116 -2.40 -6.42 6.82
N PHE A 117 -3.64 -6.28 7.25
CA PHE A 117 -4.14 -5.18 8.08
C PHE A 117 -4.19 -5.66 9.53
N LEU A 118 -3.28 -5.15 10.35
CA LEU A 118 -3.01 -5.66 11.69
C LEU A 118 -3.98 -5.07 12.71
N GLU A 119 -4.77 -5.92 13.36
CA GLU A 119 -5.73 -5.47 14.37
C GLU A 119 -5.02 -4.93 15.61
N ALA A 120 -5.50 -3.79 16.11
CA ALA A 120 -5.02 -3.16 17.33
C ALA A 120 -5.09 -4.15 18.51
N GLY A 121 -3.96 -4.27 19.22
CA GLY A 121 -3.85 -5.14 20.39
C GLY A 121 -3.62 -6.64 20.10
N LYS A 122 -3.71 -7.09 18.84
CA LYS A 122 -3.40 -8.48 18.47
C LYS A 122 -2.00 -8.63 17.88
N ASP A 123 -1.69 -7.82 16.88
CA ASP A 123 -0.43 -7.89 16.14
C ASP A 123 0.31 -6.56 16.24
N LYS A 124 1.61 -6.60 16.51
CA LYS A 124 2.46 -5.40 16.50
C LYS A 124 3.05 -5.21 15.11
N PRO A 125 2.98 -4.00 14.51
CA PRO A 125 3.64 -3.72 13.25
C PRO A 125 5.14 -4.02 13.33
N ALA A 126 5.61 -4.93 12.47
CA ALA A 126 7.01 -5.36 12.44
C ALA A 126 7.94 -4.32 11.78
N VAL A 127 7.38 -3.49 10.89
CA VAL A 127 8.06 -2.42 10.17
C VAL A 127 7.82 -1.12 10.91
N LYS A 128 8.89 -0.50 11.41
CA LYS A 128 8.81 0.77 12.14
C LYS A 128 8.66 1.95 11.17
N ASN A 129 8.09 3.04 11.68
CA ASN A 129 7.98 4.35 11.01
C ASN A 129 7.12 4.36 9.73
N MET A 130 6.28 3.36 9.51
CA MET A 130 5.26 3.38 8.46
C MET A 130 4.20 4.44 8.73
N LEU A 131 3.55 4.91 7.67
CA LEU A 131 2.36 5.76 7.80
C LEU A 131 1.27 5.04 8.60
N PRO A 132 0.58 5.74 9.53
CA PRO A 132 -0.61 5.19 10.18
C PRO A 132 -1.65 4.72 9.15
N PRO A 133 -2.39 3.62 9.41
CA PRO A 133 -3.36 3.09 8.45
C PRO A 133 -4.41 4.09 8.00
N GLU A 134 -4.92 4.95 8.90
CA GLU A 134 -5.86 6.00 8.54
C GLU A 134 -5.21 6.97 7.53
N ILE A 135 -4.01 7.48 7.79
CA ILE A 135 -3.33 8.38 6.85
C ILE A 135 -2.99 7.67 5.52
N SER A 136 -2.54 6.42 5.62
CA SER A 136 -2.07 5.61 4.49
C SER A 136 -3.21 5.25 3.53
N VAL A 137 -4.39 4.90 4.03
CA VAL A 137 -5.52 4.38 3.24
C VAL A 137 -6.58 5.46 2.97
N GLN A 138 -6.87 6.32 3.94
CA GLN A 138 -7.95 7.31 3.88
C GLN A 138 -7.66 8.45 2.89
N SER A 139 -6.43 8.55 2.38
CA SER A 139 -6.04 9.51 1.34
C SER A 139 -6.77 9.32 -0.01
N LEU A 140 -7.50 8.21 -0.25
CA LEU A 140 -8.09 7.86 -1.57
C LEU A 140 -9.54 7.35 -1.53
N TYR A 141 -10.26 7.49 -0.41
CA TYR A 141 -11.60 6.91 -0.21
C TYR A 141 -12.78 7.87 -0.50
N PHE A 142 -12.79 8.63 -1.60
CA PHE A 142 -14.03 9.35 -1.99
C PHE A 142 -14.46 8.94 -3.41
N SER A 143 -15.79 8.78 -3.54
CA SER A 143 -16.53 7.97 -4.53
C SER A 143 -16.31 8.33 -6.00
N GLU A 144 -16.88 7.55 -6.91
CA GLU A 144 -16.91 7.81 -8.37
C GLU A 144 -17.48 9.20 -8.78
N GLU A 145 -17.92 10.02 -7.83
CA GLU A 145 -18.30 11.44 -8.04
C GLU A 145 -17.71 12.42 -6.98
N ALA A 146 -16.81 11.98 -6.09
CA ALA A 146 -16.26 12.86 -5.05
C ALA A 146 -14.73 12.95 -5.10
N ASP A 147 -14.28 14.14 -5.48
CA ASP A 147 -12.90 14.60 -5.42
C ASP A 147 -12.28 14.40 -4.03
N VAL A 148 -11.02 13.95 -4.04
CA VAL A 148 -10.13 13.77 -2.89
C VAL A 148 -10.24 14.92 -1.88
N LEU A 149 -10.57 14.59 -0.63
CA LEU A 149 -10.45 15.50 0.51
C LEU A 149 -9.01 15.49 1.03
N LEU A 150 -8.29 16.58 0.76
CA LEU A 150 -7.00 16.89 1.36
C LEU A 150 -7.27 17.74 2.60
N PHE A 151 -6.79 17.31 3.77
CA PHE A 151 -6.74 18.20 4.94
C PHE A 151 -5.69 19.28 4.68
N CYS A 152 -6.16 20.45 4.25
CA CYS A 152 -5.49 21.72 4.48
C CYS A 152 -6.21 22.37 5.66
N GLU A 153 -5.50 22.95 6.63
CA GLU A 153 -6.13 23.72 7.73
C GLU A 153 -6.91 24.97 7.23
N ASN A 154 -7.00 25.18 5.91
CA ASN A 154 -7.79 26.22 5.26
C ASN A 154 -8.98 25.62 4.48
N GLU A 155 -10.19 25.90 4.95
CA GLU A 155 -11.47 25.35 4.44
C GLU A 155 -11.97 25.93 3.09
N THR A 156 -11.13 26.54 2.24
CA THR A 156 -11.61 27.41 1.13
C THR A 156 -10.99 27.19 -0.25
N LEU A 157 -10.37 26.05 -0.53
CA LEU A 157 -9.73 25.82 -1.83
C LEU A 157 -10.69 25.33 -2.92
N ASP A 158 -10.56 25.89 -4.12
CA ASP A 158 -11.35 25.52 -5.31
C ASP A 158 -10.86 24.20 -5.97
N PHE A 159 -11.57 23.74 -7.01
CA PHE A 159 -11.26 22.48 -7.69
C PHE A 159 -9.83 22.44 -8.24
N THR A 160 -9.35 23.54 -8.83
CA THR A 160 -8.03 23.60 -9.45
C THR A 160 -6.94 23.53 -8.39
N GLU A 161 -7.17 24.19 -7.26
CA GLU A 161 -6.26 24.19 -6.11
C GLU A 161 -6.21 22.82 -5.42
N ARG A 162 -7.35 22.13 -5.27
CA ARG A 162 -7.40 20.75 -4.76
C ARG A 162 -6.66 19.78 -5.67
N LEU A 163 -6.87 19.88 -6.98
CA LEU A 163 -6.15 19.06 -7.96
C LEU A 163 -4.64 19.35 -7.91
N HIS A 164 -4.24 20.62 -7.81
CA HIS A 164 -2.85 21.02 -7.65
C HIS A 164 -2.19 20.36 -6.42
N GLU A 165 -2.84 20.44 -5.26
CA GLU A 165 -2.30 19.85 -4.02
C GLU A 165 -2.25 18.31 -4.09
N LYS A 166 -3.22 17.66 -4.74
CA LYS A 166 -3.18 16.22 -5.03
C LYS A 166 -1.96 15.87 -5.87
N ILE A 167 -1.70 16.66 -6.93
CA ILE A 167 -0.54 16.46 -7.80
C ILE A 167 0.76 16.74 -7.06
N ARG A 168 0.81 17.77 -6.21
CA ARG A 168 1.98 18.05 -5.38
C ARG A 168 2.23 16.95 -4.37
N TYR A 169 1.19 16.38 -3.79
CA TYR A 169 1.30 15.23 -2.92
C TYR A 169 1.90 14.06 -3.68
N PHE A 170 1.36 13.69 -4.85
CA PHE A 170 1.94 12.61 -5.66
C PHE A 170 3.37 12.92 -6.12
N ALA A 171 3.66 14.14 -6.53
CA ALA A 171 5.01 14.56 -6.92
C ALA A 171 5.99 14.43 -5.74
N ARG A 172 5.59 14.84 -4.52
CA ARG A 172 6.42 14.71 -3.32
C ARG A 172 6.52 13.28 -2.82
N ALA A 173 5.40 12.57 -2.72
CA ALA A 173 5.31 11.23 -2.18
C ALA A 173 6.01 10.23 -3.10
N LEU A 174 5.83 10.38 -4.41
CA LEU A 174 6.38 9.50 -5.45
C LEU A 174 7.72 10.01 -6.02
N ASN A 175 8.19 11.19 -5.61
CA ASN A 175 9.41 11.84 -6.12
C ASN A 175 9.47 11.92 -7.65
N VAL A 176 8.33 12.17 -8.27
CA VAL A 176 8.19 12.31 -9.71
C VAL A 176 7.95 13.78 -10.06
N ASP A 177 8.20 14.13 -11.31
CA ASP A 177 7.87 15.47 -11.78
C ASP A 177 6.35 15.72 -11.74
N TYR A 178 5.98 16.99 -11.77
CA TYR A 178 4.58 17.41 -11.67
C TYR A 178 3.71 16.85 -12.80
N SER A 179 4.25 16.65 -14.01
CA SER A 179 3.50 16.11 -15.15
C SER A 179 3.21 14.63 -14.95
N THR A 180 4.21 13.88 -14.49
CA THR A 180 4.04 12.46 -14.14
C THR A 180 3.04 12.32 -13.00
N ALA A 181 3.14 13.15 -11.96
CA ALA A 181 2.17 13.19 -10.88
C ALA A 181 0.77 13.63 -11.35
N PHE A 182 0.69 14.55 -12.31
CA PHE A 182 -0.57 14.99 -12.92
C PHE A 182 -1.26 13.84 -13.63
N HIS A 183 -0.54 13.11 -14.46
CA HIS A 183 -1.09 11.92 -15.13
C HIS A 183 -1.56 10.88 -14.10
N LEU A 184 -0.76 10.60 -13.07
CA LEU A 184 -1.17 9.69 -12.00
C LEU A 184 -2.40 10.18 -11.22
N ALA A 185 -2.54 11.48 -11.05
CA ALA A 185 -3.66 12.09 -10.31
C ALA A 185 -4.95 12.22 -11.14
N THR A 186 -4.87 12.20 -12.48
CA THR A 186 -5.98 12.50 -13.41
C THR A 186 -6.40 11.35 -14.31
N THR A 187 -5.59 10.29 -14.41
CA THR A 187 -5.93 9.12 -15.25
C THR A 187 -6.63 8.08 -14.38
N THR A 188 -7.96 7.97 -14.57
CA THR A 188 -8.91 7.00 -13.99
C THR A 188 -8.59 5.54 -14.30
#